data_AF-A0AAD4BIN8-F1
#
_entry.id   AF-A0AAD4BIN8-F1
#
_cell.length_a   1.000
_cell.length_b   1.000
_cell.length_c   1.000
_cell.angle_alpha   90.00
_cell.angle_beta   90.00
_cell.angle_gamma   90.00
#
_symmetry.space_group_name_H-M   'P 1'
#
loop_
_entity.id
_entity.type
_entity.pdbx_description
1 polymer ?
#
loop_
_entity_poly.entity_id
_entity_poly.type
_entity_poly.pdbx_seq_one_letter_code
_entity_poly.pdbx_strand_id
1 'polypeptide(L)'
;MTLFSMEVFEGIVCRRKQDEIVALHYALGTDDLHSRLLDQGILVVHSPQLNPHRLHDYSLEVFSDELDLINRIIDIIVNVDPDILVGWEVQATSWGYISFRGSQYRLDVAELMARAPTTLARSGTD
;
A
#
# COMPACT_ATOMS: atom_id res chain seq x y z
N MET A 1 5.02 15.31 13.39
CA MET A 1 3.98 14.78 12.48
C MET A 1 4.46 13.47 11.90
N THR A 2 3.59 12.49 11.68
CA THR A 2 3.97 11.20 11.09
C THR A 2 3.84 11.21 9.57
N LEU A 3 4.81 10.61 8.87
CA LEU A 3 4.82 10.51 7.42
C LEU A 3 4.87 9.05 7.01
N PHE A 4 3.98 8.66 6.11
CA PHE A 4 3.94 7.32 5.53
C PHE A 4 4.26 7.41 4.04
N SER A 5 5.40 6.88 3.64
CA SER A 5 5.85 6.82 2.25
C SER A 5 5.64 5.43 1.69
N MET A 6 5.22 5.34 0.43
CA MET A 6 4.97 4.08 -0.24
C MET A 6 5.37 4.11 -1.72
N GLU A 7 6.00 3.03 -2.16
CA GLU A 7 6.37 2.77 -3.56
C GLU A 7 5.81 1.42 -4.00
N VAL A 8 5.28 1.38 -5.22
CA VAL A 8 4.63 0.19 -5.81
C VAL A 8 5.47 -0.31 -6.97
N PHE A 9 5.63 -1.62 -7.05
CA PHE A 9 6.36 -2.30 -8.11
C PHE A 9 5.41 -3.19 -8.90
N GLU A 10 5.48 -3.04 -10.23
CA GLU A 10 4.64 -3.74 -11.20
C GLU A 10 5.43 -4.85 -11.91
N GLY A 11 4.73 -5.83 -12.48
CA GLY A 11 5.34 -6.87 -13.30
C GLY A 11 6.08 -6.32 -14.53
N ILE A 12 7.17 -6.97 -14.95
CA ILE A 12 8.07 -6.51 -16.04
C ILE A 12 7.40 -6.58 -17.45
N VAL A 13 6.20 -7.13 -17.59
CA VAL A 13 5.56 -7.30 -18.91
C VAL A 13 4.80 -6.04 -19.32
N CYS A 14 5.54 -4.94 -19.55
CA CYS A 14 5.05 -3.67 -20.08
C CYS A 14 4.34 -3.80 -21.44
N ARG A 15 3.11 -4.32 -21.46
CA ARG A 15 2.25 -4.32 -22.66
C ARG A 15 0.86 -3.72 -22.41
N ARG A 16 0.45 -3.47 -21.17
CA ARG A 16 -0.78 -2.71 -20.85
C ARG A 16 -0.56 -1.90 -19.57
N LYS A 17 -1.19 -0.73 -19.47
CA LYS A 17 -1.08 0.21 -18.33
C LYS A 17 -1.73 -0.30 -17.02
N GLN A 18 -1.85 -1.62 -16.83
CA GLN A 18 -2.63 -2.23 -15.74
C GLN A 18 -2.09 -3.62 -15.41
N ASP A 19 -0.79 -3.75 -15.16
CA ASP A 19 -0.26 -5.00 -14.62
C ASP A 19 -0.69 -5.17 -13.15
N GLU A 20 -0.54 -6.37 -12.60
CA GLU A 20 -0.82 -6.63 -11.18
C GLU A 20 0.34 -6.09 -10.34
N ILE A 21 0.04 -5.60 -9.13
CA ILE A 21 1.05 -5.25 -8.14
C ILE A 21 1.79 -6.52 -7.73
N VAL A 22 3.12 -6.51 -7.89
CA VAL A 22 3.97 -7.65 -7.49
C VAL A 22 4.67 -7.39 -6.17
N ALA A 23 4.97 -6.13 -5.85
CA ALA A 23 5.59 -5.76 -4.60
C ALA A 23 5.24 -4.32 -4.20
N LEU A 24 5.40 -4.03 -2.92
CA LEU A 24 5.21 -2.71 -2.34
C LEU A 24 6.23 -2.53 -1.22
N HIS A 25 6.86 -1.37 -1.17
CA HIS A 25 7.71 -0.97 -0.05
C HIS A 25 7.08 0.22 0.65
N TYR A 26 7.04 0.17 1.99
CA TYR A 26 6.55 1.27 2.80
C TYR A 26 7.56 1.66 3.87
N ALA A 27 7.52 2.94 4.25
CA ALA A 27 8.33 3.49 5.32
C ALA A 27 7.50 4.49 6.12
N LEU A 28 7.48 4.31 7.44
CA LEU A 28 6.87 5.21 8.41
C LEU A 28 7.97 5.98 9.13
N GLY A 29 7.88 7.30 9.11
CA GLY A 29 8.80 8.19 9.78
C GLY A 29 8.11 9.37 10.45
N THR A 30 8.93 10.30 10.93
CA THR A 30 8.46 11.58 11.44
C THR A 30 9.07 12.73 10.63
N ASP A 31 8.56 13.93 10.83
CA ASP A 31 9.05 15.16 10.21
C ASP A 31 10.44 15.60 10.73
N ASP A 32 10.99 14.91 11.73
CA ASP A 32 12.36 15.11 12.18
C ASP A 32 13.36 14.40 11.24
N LEU A 33 14.18 15.20 10.56
CA LEU A 33 15.25 14.80 9.64
C LEU A 33 16.29 13.85 10.28
N HIS A 34 16.43 13.86 11.60
CA HIS A 34 17.38 13.00 12.32
C HIS A 34 16.73 11.76 12.94
N SER A 35 15.40 11.65 12.86
CA SER A 35 14.68 10.50 13.36
C SER A 35 14.92 9.28 12.47
N ARG A 36 15.09 8.12 13.12
CA ARG A 36 15.04 6.83 12.40
C ARG A 36 13.60 6.55 11.98
N LEU A 37 13.45 5.70 10.97
CA LEU A 37 12.14 5.14 10.62
C LEU A 37 11.52 4.46 11.85
N LEU A 38 10.24 4.74 12.07
CA LEU A 38 9.44 4.10 13.11
C LEU A 38 9.10 2.67 12.71
N ASP A 39 8.79 2.47 11.42
CA ASP A 39 8.54 1.18 10.82
C ASP A 39 8.90 1.20 9.33
N GLN A 40 9.21 0.04 8.76
CA GLN A 40 9.40 -0.16 7.33
C GLN A 40 9.19 -1.62 6.96
N GLY A 41 8.71 -1.88 5.76
CA GLY A 41 8.46 -3.23 5.31
C GLY A 41 8.27 -3.35 3.81
N ILE A 42 8.42 -4.60 3.36
CA ILE A 42 8.21 -5.02 1.98
C ILE A 42 7.04 -6.00 2.01
N LEU A 43 6.01 -5.69 1.23
CA LEU A 43 4.90 -6.60 0.93
C LEU A 43 5.12 -7.14 -0.47
N VAL A 44 5.02 -8.44 -0.68
CA VAL A 44 5.27 -9.03 -1.99
C VAL A 44 4.29 -10.16 -2.30
N VAL A 45 3.85 -10.24 -3.55
CA VAL A 45 3.07 -11.39 -4.02
C VAL A 45 4.03 -12.55 -4.30
N HIS A 46 3.64 -13.75 -3.87
CA HIS A 46 4.45 -14.95 -4.02
C HIS A 46 4.81 -15.18 -5.48
N SER A 47 6.11 -15.26 -5.75
CA SER A 47 6.67 -15.48 -7.07
C SER A 47 7.75 -16.56 -6.96
N PRO A 48 7.83 -17.52 -7.89
CA PRO A 48 8.90 -18.52 -7.91
C PRO A 48 10.32 -17.92 -7.94
N GLN A 49 10.44 -16.66 -8.40
CA GLN A 49 11.70 -15.93 -8.49
C GLN A 49 12.08 -15.22 -7.18
N LEU A 50 11.15 -15.12 -6.22
CA LEU A 50 11.39 -14.48 -4.93
C LEU A 50 12.26 -15.38 -4.05
N ASN A 51 13.38 -14.84 -3.55
CA ASN A 51 14.17 -15.50 -2.52
C ASN A 51 14.19 -14.64 -1.24
N PRO A 52 13.34 -14.97 -0.24
CA PRO A 52 13.24 -14.22 1.02
C PRO A 52 14.58 -14.04 1.75
N HIS A 53 15.49 -15.01 1.63
CA HIS A 53 16.79 -14.98 2.31
C HIS A 53 17.69 -13.82 1.85
N ARG A 54 17.41 -13.22 0.69
CA ARG A 54 18.16 -12.07 0.18
C ARG A 54 17.72 -10.73 0.78
N LEU A 55 16.62 -10.70 1.55
CA LEU A 55 16.00 -9.49 2.09
C LEU A 55 15.91 -9.51 3.63
N HIS A 56 16.81 -10.24 4.31
CA HIS A 56 16.75 -10.49 5.76
C HIS A 56 16.82 -9.24 6.66
N ASP A 57 17.32 -8.11 6.15
CA ASP A 57 17.39 -6.86 6.90
C ASP A 57 16.07 -6.06 6.90
N TYR A 58 15.06 -6.54 6.17
CA TYR A 58 13.75 -5.89 6.05
C TYR A 58 12.63 -6.81 6.54
N SER A 59 11.58 -6.22 7.12
CA SER A 59 10.33 -6.94 7.39
C SER A 59 9.70 -7.30 6.04
N LEU A 60 9.67 -8.59 5.69
CA LEU A 60 9.12 -9.08 4.42
C LEU A 60 7.87 -9.92 4.71
N GLU A 61 6.73 -9.50 4.16
CA GLU A 61 5.49 -10.25 4.17
C GLU A 61 5.17 -10.75 2.75
N VAL A 62 4.88 -12.05 2.63
CA VAL A 62 4.61 -12.71 1.34
C VAL A 62 3.15 -13.13 1.27
N PHE A 63 2.46 -12.72 0.21
CA PHE A 63 1.03 -12.93 -0.01
C PHE A 63 0.76 -13.89 -1.16
N SER A 64 -0.38 -14.58 -1.13
CA SER A 64 -0.83 -15.46 -2.21
C SER A 64 -1.22 -14.71 -3.47
N ASP A 65 -1.86 -13.55 -3.29
CA ASP A 65 -2.40 -12.74 -4.38
C ASP A 65 -2.31 -11.23 -4.08
N GLU A 66 -2.62 -10.43 -5.10
CA GLU A 66 -2.61 -8.96 -5.05
C GLU A 66 -3.66 -8.40 -4.07
N LEU A 67 -4.82 -9.04 -3.95
CA LEU A 67 -5.91 -8.53 -3.13
C LEU A 67 -5.55 -8.58 -1.64
N ASP A 68 -4.94 -9.68 -1.20
CA ASP A 68 -4.42 -9.82 0.16
C ASP A 68 -3.35 -8.76 0.47
N LEU A 69 -2.48 -8.45 -0.49
CA LEU A 69 -1.48 -7.38 -0.37
C LEU A 69 -2.13 -6.00 -0.22
N ILE A 70 -3.16 -5.71 -1.02
CA ILE A 70 -3.92 -4.44 -0.95
C ILE A 70 -4.64 -4.31 0.40
N ASN A 71 -5.29 -5.38 0.87
CA ASN A 71 -5.93 -5.36 2.19
C ASN A 71 -4.91 -5.12 3.30
N ARG A 72 -3.74 -5.76 3.21
CA ARG A 72 -2.69 -5.58 4.22
C ARG A 72 -2.20 -4.15 4.31
N ILE A 73 -1.96 -3.47 3.18
CA ILE A 73 -1.48 -2.08 3.23
C ILE A 73 -2.55 -1.13 3.80
N ILE A 74 -3.83 -1.36 3.49
CA ILE A 74 -4.94 -0.64 4.10
C ILE A 74 -4.93 -0.84 5.62
N ASP A 75 -4.81 -2.08 6.09
CA ASP A 75 -4.74 -2.39 7.52
C ASP A 75 -3.55 -1.70 8.19
N ILE A 76 -2.37 -1.68 7.56
CA ILE A 76 -1.19 -0.99 8.09
C ILE A 76 -1.47 0.51 8.26
N ILE A 77 -2.04 1.16 7.25
CA ILE A 77 -2.34 2.60 7.28
C ILE A 77 -3.37 2.91 8.36
N VAL A 78 -4.45 2.14 8.44
CA VAL A 78 -5.49 2.32 9.46
C VAL A 78 -4.94 2.12 10.87
N ASN A 79 -4.05 1.15 11.07
CA ASN A 79 -3.45 0.88 12.38
C ASN A 79 -2.41 1.93 12.80
N VAL A 80 -1.60 2.41 11.86
CA VAL A 80 -0.56 3.41 12.11
C VAL A 80 -1.16 4.83 12.21
N ASP A 81 -2.24 5.08 11.50
CA ASP A 81 -2.94 6.36 11.42
C ASP A 81 -2.00 7.55 11.08
N PRO A 82 -1.29 7.53 9.94
CA PRO A 82 -0.31 8.56 9.62
C PRO A 82 -0.97 9.91 9.30
N ASP A 83 -0.30 11.01 9.66
CA ASP A 83 -0.79 12.36 9.38
C ASP A 83 -0.69 12.73 7.90
N ILE A 84 0.36 12.29 7.22
CA ILE A 84 0.59 12.54 5.80
C ILE A 84 0.98 11.26 5.07
N LEU A 85 0.22 10.94 4.02
CA LEU A 85 0.62 9.98 3.00
C LEU A 85 1.48 10.69 1.94
N VAL A 86 2.70 10.23 1.73
CA VAL A 86 3.67 10.80 0.78
C VAL A 86 4.13 9.75 -0.23
N GLY A 87 4.81 10.21 -1.30
CA GLY A 87 5.39 9.35 -2.31
C GLY A 87 5.89 10.15 -3.52
N TRP A 88 6.69 9.51 -4.37
CA TRP A 88 6.97 10.03 -5.71
C TRP A 88 5.79 9.72 -6.63
N GLU A 89 5.34 10.70 -7.41
CA GLU A 89 4.23 10.51 -8.37
C GLU A 89 2.97 9.82 -7.79
N VAL A 90 2.61 10.21 -6.57
CA VAL A 90 1.47 9.71 -5.75
C VAL A 90 0.22 9.35 -6.57
N GLN A 91 -0.16 10.20 -7.51
CA GLN A 91 -1.41 10.06 -8.29
C GLN A 91 -1.32 9.06 -9.45
N ALA A 92 -0.11 8.73 -9.92
CA ALA A 92 0.08 7.93 -11.13
C ALA A 92 0.66 6.54 -10.85
N THR A 93 1.64 6.44 -9.96
CA THR A 93 2.50 5.23 -9.82
C THR A 93 2.60 4.73 -8.37
N SER A 94 1.81 5.28 -7.44
CA SER A 94 1.75 4.85 -6.05
C SER A 94 0.28 4.73 -5.59
N TRP A 95 -0.21 5.64 -4.76
CA TRP A 95 -1.58 5.63 -4.22
C TRP A 95 -2.70 5.59 -5.28
N GLY A 96 -2.53 6.34 -6.37
CA GLY A 96 -3.47 6.32 -7.49
C GLY A 96 -3.51 4.97 -8.19
N TYR A 97 -2.36 4.29 -8.27
CA TYR A 97 -2.27 2.95 -8.83
C TYR A 97 -2.98 1.92 -7.95
N ILE A 98 -2.69 1.90 -6.65
CA ILE A 98 -3.37 0.99 -5.71
C ILE A 98 -4.88 1.25 -5.70
N SER A 99 -5.31 2.50 -5.69
CA SER A 99 -6.74 2.85 -5.76
C SER A 99 -7.39 2.30 -7.03
N PHE A 100 -6.71 2.43 -8.18
CA PHE A 100 -7.19 1.86 -9.43
C PHE A 100 -7.25 0.33 -9.38
N ARG A 101 -6.22 -0.34 -8.84
CA ARG A 101 -6.20 -1.81 -8.70
C ARG A 101 -7.28 -2.32 -7.74
N GLY A 102 -7.42 -1.70 -6.57
CA GLY A 102 -8.48 -2.00 -5.60
C GLY A 102 -9.88 -1.89 -6.20
N SER A 103 -10.12 -0.91 -7.07
CA SER A 103 -11.41 -0.77 -7.76
C SER A 103 -11.79 -1.98 -8.63
N GLN A 104 -10.80 -2.72 -9.17
CA GLN A 104 -11.06 -3.97 -9.91
C GLN A 104 -11.63 -5.07 -9.01
N TYR A 105 -11.34 -5.00 -7.71
CA TYR A 105 -11.88 -5.87 -6.66
C TYR A 105 -13.08 -5.26 -5.93
N ARG A 106 -13.61 -4.13 -6.40
CA ARG A 106 -14.68 -3.35 -5.75
C ARG A 106 -14.29 -2.82 -4.37
N LEU A 107 -13.00 -2.59 -4.13
CA LEU A 107 -12.49 -1.91 -2.96
C LEU A 107 -12.32 -0.42 -3.26
N ASP A 108 -12.98 0.44 -2.48
CA ASP A 108 -12.66 1.86 -2.44
C ASP A 108 -11.53 2.09 -1.42
N VAL A 109 -10.29 1.99 -1.91
CA VAL A 109 -9.09 2.11 -1.08
C VAL A 109 -9.05 3.47 -0.36
N ALA A 110 -9.45 4.55 -1.04
CA ALA A 110 -9.44 5.89 -0.46
C ALA A 110 -10.45 6.02 0.70
N GLU A 111 -11.65 5.44 0.55
CA GLU A 111 -12.66 5.38 1.61
C GLU A 111 -12.17 4.54 2.80
N LEU A 112 -11.56 3.38 2.54
CA LEU A 112 -11.07 2.48 3.59
C LEU A 112 -9.91 3.06 4.41
N MET A 113 -9.10 3.94 3.82
CA MET A 113 -8.00 4.63 4.51
C MET A 113 -8.42 5.98 5.12
N ALA A 114 -9.65 6.45 4.87
CA ALA A 114 -10.08 7.76 5.33
C ALA A 114 -10.37 7.77 6.83
N ARG A 115 -9.87 8.80 7.53
CA ARG A 115 -10.18 9.04 8.96
C ARG A 115 -11.64 9.42 9.21
N ALA A 116 -12.33 9.94 8.18
CA ALA A 116 -13.72 10.36 8.28
C ALA A 116 -14.59 9.39 7.47
N PRO A 117 -15.52 8.67 8.11
CA PRO A 117 -16.42 7.80 7.39
C PRO A 117 -17.34 8.61 6.48
N THR A 118 -17.46 8.20 5.22
CA THR A 118 -18.37 8.79 4.24
C THR A 118 -19.82 8.40 4.55
N THR A 119 -20.71 9.39 4.63
CA THR A 119 -22.13 9.24 5.05
C THR A 119 -22.96 8.29 4.15
N LEU A 120 -22.45 7.86 3.01
CA LEU A 120 -23.13 6.95 2.07
C LEU A 120 -23.43 5.57 2.66
N ALA A 121 -22.69 5.12 3.68
CA ALA A 121 -23.00 3.88 4.38
C ALA A 121 -24.28 3.94 5.25
N ARG A 122 -24.89 5.12 5.44
CA ARG A 122 -26.07 5.31 6.31
C ARG A 122 -27.42 5.35 5.57
N SER A 123 -27.47 5.25 4.23
CA SER A 123 -28.74 5.33 3.48
C SER A 123 -29.34 3.97 3.12
N GLY A 124 -29.10 2.94 3.93
CA GLY A 124 -29.55 1.57 3.68
C GLY A 124 -30.27 0.97 4.88
N THR A 125 -31.32 1.63 5.36
CA THR A 125 -32.50 1.04 6.04
C THR A 125 -33.35 2.19 6.62
N ASP A 126 -34.44 2.50 5.93
CA ASP A 126 -35.75 2.87 6.48
C ASP A 126 -36.82 2.34 5.51
#